data_AF-A0A1A8NX25-F1
#
_entry.id   AF-A0A1A8NX25-F1
#
_cell.length_a   1.000
_cell.length_b   1.000
_cell.length_c   1.000
_cell.angle_alpha   90.00
_cell.angle_beta   90.00
_cell.angle_gamma   90.00
#
_symmetry.space_group_name_H-M   'P 1'
#
loop_
_entity.id
_entity.type
_entity.pdbx_description
1 polymer ?
#
loop_
_entity_poly.entity_id
_entity_poly.type
_entity_poly.pdbx_seq_one_letter_code
_entity_poly.pdbx_strand_id
1 'polypeptide(L)'
;MDKTTTRYNVQLYIYDLSRGMARSLSPIMLGKQLDGIWHTAIVAYGDEFFFGGEGISSCSPGGTMLGPPDNVVELGESEVTEEIFMDYLSSLGE
;
A
#
# COMPACT_ATOMS: atom_id res chain seq x y z
N MET A 1 32.22 -10.67 -15.06
CA MET A 1 30.85 -10.82 -15.58
C MET A 1 29.95 -10.12 -14.61
N ASP A 2 29.47 -8.94 -15.00
CA ASP A 2 28.52 -8.18 -14.20
C ASP A 2 27.21 -8.97 -14.21
N LYS A 3 26.79 -9.47 -13.05
CA LYS A 3 25.47 -10.10 -12.93
C LYS A 3 24.49 -8.94 -13.02
N THR A 4 23.75 -8.82 -14.12
CA THR A 4 22.59 -7.93 -14.19
C THR A 4 21.62 -8.37 -13.10
N THR A 5 21.60 -7.66 -11.98
CA THR A 5 20.65 -7.89 -10.90
C THR A 5 19.27 -7.45 -11.38
N THR A 6 18.32 -8.37 -11.41
CA THR A 6 16.92 -8.03 -11.69
C THR A 6 16.40 -7.15 -10.57
N ARG A 7 15.74 -6.06 -10.96
CA ARG A 7 15.13 -5.10 -10.04
C ARG A 7 13.64 -5.00 -10.29
N TYR A 8 12.87 -4.87 -9.21
CA TYR A 8 11.42 -4.84 -9.22
C TYR A 8 10.93 -3.51 -8.68
N ASN A 9 10.09 -2.82 -9.45
CA ASN A 9 9.48 -1.58 -9.00
C ASN A 9 8.56 -1.84 -7.81
N VAL A 10 8.62 -0.94 -6.83
CA VAL A 10 7.78 -0.96 -5.64
C VAL A 10 7.06 0.37 -5.56
N GLN A 11 5.73 0.31 -5.47
CA GLN A 11 4.87 1.48 -5.33
C GLN A 11 4.12 1.44 -4.00
N LEU A 12 3.78 2.61 -3.49
CA LEU A 12 2.86 2.81 -2.38
C LEU A 12 1.54 3.33 -2.92
N TYR A 13 0.48 2.55 -2.77
CA TYR A 13 -0.89 3.01 -3.01
C TYR A 13 -1.41 3.68 -1.74
N ILE A 14 -2.02 4.86 -1.90
CA ILE A 14 -2.55 5.67 -0.81
C ILE A 14 -4.02 5.95 -1.06
N TYR A 15 -4.84 5.65 -0.07
CA TYR A 15 -6.29 5.83 -0.06
C TYR A 15 -6.69 6.75 1.10
N ASP A 16 -7.54 7.74 0.84
CA ASP A 16 -8.28 8.46 1.86
C ASP A 16 -9.62 7.76 2.11
N LEU A 17 -9.70 6.98 3.18
CA LEU A 17 -10.91 6.28 3.60
C LEU A 17 -12.09 7.23 3.86
N SER A 18 -11.81 8.51 4.15
CA SER A 18 -12.84 9.52 4.35
C SER A 18 -13.31 10.18 3.06
N ARG A 19 -12.63 9.95 1.93
CA ARG A 19 -12.91 10.58 0.63
C ARG A 19 -13.04 12.12 0.74
N GLY A 20 -12.10 12.76 1.44
CA GLY A 20 -12.05 14.20 1.66
C GLY A 20 -12.93 14.71 2.81
N MET A 21 -13.76 13.87 3.43
CA MET A 21 -14.60 14.28 4.56
C MET A 21 -13.76 14.63 5.78
N ALA A 22 -12.68 13.91 6.06
CA ALA A 22 -11.81 14.22 7.19
C ALA A 22 -11.22 15.62 7.05
N ARG A 23 -10.78 16.00 5.85
CA ARG A 23 -10.29 17.35 5.56
C ARG A 23 -11.30 18.44 5.84
N SER A 24 -12.57 18.17 5.52
CA SER A 24 -13.64 19.16 5.63
C SER A 24 -14.19 19.27 7.05
N LEU A 25 -14.25 18.16 7.79
CA LEU A 25 -14.98 18.07 9.06
C LEU A 25 -14.07 18.04 10.30
N SER A 26 -12.79 17.68 10.16
CA SER A 26 -11.92 17.51 11.32
C SER A 26 -11.74 18.76 12.20
N PRO A 27 -11.72 20.01 11.68
CA PRO A 27 -11.58 21.18 12.56
C PRO A 27 -12.76 21.33 13.51
N ILE A 28 -13.97 21.02 13.04
CA ILE A 28 -15.19 21.14 13.85
C ILE A 28 -15.35 19.94 14.79
N MET A 29 -15.06 18.72 14.31
CA MET A 29 -15.25 17.50 15.10
C MET A 29 -14.15 17.25 16.13
N LEU A 30 -12.90 17.60 15.78
CA LEU A 30 -11.70 17.25 16.56
C LEU A 30 -10.93 18.48 17.06
N GLY A 31 -11.32 19.70 16.66
CA GLY A 31 -10.55 20.91 16.94
C GLY A 31 -9.19 20.96 16.24
N LYS A 32 -8.95 20.07 15.26
CA LYS A 32 -7.65 19.88 14.60
C LYS A 32 -7.84 19.60 13.11
N GLN A 33 -6.99 20.20 12.28
CA GLN A 33 -6.93 19.89 10.86
C GLN A 33 -6.29 18.51 10.63
N LEU A 34 -6.97 17.66 9.86
CA LEU A 34 -6.48 16.41 9.29
C LEU A 34 -6.65 16.51 7.77
N ASP A 35 -5.74 15.92 6.98
CA ASP A 35 -5.82 16.01 5.52
C ASP A 35 -6.53 14.82 4.85
N GLY A 36 -6.72 13.73 5.61
CA GLY A 36 -7.32 12.47 5.19
C GLY A 36 -7.25 11.41 6.30
N ILE A 37 -7.96 10.30 6.10
CA ILE A 37 -7.80 9.06 6.89
C ILE A 37 -7.12 8.05 6.01
N TRP A 38 -5.80 7.91 6.20
CA TRP A 38 -4.96 7.17 5.26
C TRP A 38 -5.02 5.67 5.48
N HIS A 39 -5.29 4.95 4.40
CA HIS A 39 -4.98 3.53 4.25
C HIS A 39 -3.96 3.38 3.13
N THR A 40 -3.02 2.46 3.28
CA THR A 40 -1.94 2.29 2.30
C THR A 40 -1.65 0.83 2.04
N ALA A 41 -1.18 0.54 0.84
CA ALA A 41 -0.76 -0.79 0.41
C ALA A 41 0.53 -0.71 -0.41
N ILE A 42 1.32 -1.78 -0.37
CA ILE A 42 2.50 -1.94 -1.23
C ILE A 42 2.08 -2.63 -2.52
N VAL A 43 2.47 -2.08 -3.66
CA VAL A 43 2.29 -2.73 -4.96
C VAL A 43 3.64 -3.14 -5.50
N ALA A 44 3.81 -4.45 -5.71
CA ALA A 44 5.03 -5.06 -6.24
C ALA A 44 4.66 -6.36 -6.98
N TYR A 45 5.49 -6.77 -7.94
CA TYR A 45 5.30 -8.02 -8.68
C TYR A 45 3.93 -8.18 -9.40
N GLY A 46 3.19 -7.08 -9.58
CA GLY A 46 1.87 -7.06 -10.21
C GLY A 46 0.70 -7.16 -9.24
N ASP A 47 0.94 -7.27 -7.93
CA ASP A 47 -0.07 -7.40 -6.89
C ASP A 47 0.04 -6.30 -5.83
N GLU A 48 -1.09 -6.01 -5.19
CA GLU A 48 -1.22 -5.10 -4.06
C GLU A 48 -1.30 -5.89 -2.74
N PHE A 49 -0.45 -5.54 -1.79
CA PHE A 49 -0.29 -6.19 -0.48
C PHE A 49 -0.59 -5.18 0.64
N PHE A 50 -1.46 -5.58 1.57
CA PHE A 50 -1.86 -4.73 2.69
C PHE A 50 -2.12 -5.57 3.94
N PHE A 51 -2.15 -4.90 5.09
CA PHE A 51 -2.53 -5.50 6.37
C PHE A 51 -3.89 -4.97 6.82
N GLY A 52 -4.80 -5.88 7.16
CA GLY A 52 -6.17 -5.57 7.56
C GLY A 52 -6.66 -6.45 8.70
N GLY A 53 -7.99 -6.48 8.89
CA GLY A 53 -8.61 -7.24 9.99
C GLY A 53 -8.39 -8.75 9.92
N GLU A 54 -8.14 -9.30 8.73
CA GLU A 54 -7.85 -10.72 8.51
C GLU A 54 -6.34 -11.03 8.42
N GLY A 55 -5.48 -10.04 8.67
CA GLY A 55 -4.03 -10.17 8.58
C GLY A 55 -3.46 -9.60 7.28
N ILE A 56 -2.33 -10.15 6.82
CA ILE A 56 -1.71 -9.78 5.55
C ILE A 56 -2.54 -10.39 4.42
N SER A 57 -2.90 -9.58 3.43
CA SER A 57 -3.71 -10.00 2.29
C SER A 57 -3.22 -9.35 1.01
N SER A 58 -3.59 -9.94 -0.13
CA SER A 58 -3.27 -9.40 -1.44
C SER A 58 -4.47 -9.39 -2.40
N CYS A 59 -4.40 -8.53 -3.41
CA CYS A 59 -5.34 -8.47 -4.52
C CYS A 59 -4.67 -7.85 -5.76
N SER A 60 -5.36 -7.85 -6.90
CA SER A 60 -4.92 -7.03 -8.04
C SER A 60 -4.93 -5.55 -7.66
N PRO A 61 -4.02 -4.70 -8.19
CA PRO A 61 -3.93 -3.29 -7.81
C PRO A 61 -5.25 -2.52 -7.99
N GLY A 62 -5.72 -1.89 -6.91
CA GLY A 62 -7.02 -1.21 -6.83
C GLY A 62 -8.22 -2.16 -6.82
N GLY A 63 -8.01 -3.45 -6.52
CA GLY A 63 -9.00 -4.52 -6.60
C GLY A 63 -9.89 -4.67 -5.36
N THR A 64 -9.64 -3.90 -4.30
CA THR A 64 -10.48 -3.90 -3.10
C THR A 64 -11.76 -3.08 -3.29
N MET A 65 -12.64 -3.10 -2.30
CA MET A 65 -13.84 -2.24 -2.25
C MET A 65 -13.52 -0.74 -2.23
N LEU A 66 -12.27 -0.35 -1.95
CA LEU A 66 -11.83 1.05 -1.97
C LEU A 66 -11.76 1.61 -3.40
N GLY A 67 -11.55 0.74 -4.41
CA GLY A 67 -11.37 1.11 -5.80
C GLY A 67 -9.94 1.58 -6.12
N PRO A 68 -9.75 2.45 -7.12
CA PRO A 68 -8.44 3.01 -7.44
C PRO A 68 -7.87 3.86 -6.29
N PRO A 69 -6.54 3.90 -6.10
CA PRO A 69 -5.91 4.74 -5.08
C PRO A 69 -6.07 6.23 -5.40
N ASP A 70 -6.12 7.06 -4.35
CA ASP A 70 -6.13 8.51 -4.48
C ASP A 70 -4.76 9.04 -4.92
N ASN A 71 -3.68 8.39 -4.48
CA ASN A 71 -2.32 8.69 -4.91
C ASN A 71 -1.48 7.42 -5.04
N VAL A 72 -0.58 7.42 -6.02
CA VAL A 72 0.47 6.41 -6.19
C VAL A 72 1.82 7.07 -5.99
N VAL A 73 2.64 6.54 -5.10
CA VAL A 73 4.00 7.01 -4.84
C VAL A 73 5.00 5.94 -5.24
N GLU A 74 5.94 6.27 -6.12
CA GLU A 74 7.07 5.40 -6.44
C GLU A 74 8.01 5.34 -5.23
N LEU A 75 8.15 4.16 -4.62
CA LEU A 75 9.11 3.95 -3.52
C LEU A 75 10.51 3.62 -4.02
N GLY A 76 10.62 3.11 -5.24
CA GLY A 76 11.89 2.77 -5.89
C GLY A 76 11.92 1.34 -6.39
N GLU A 77 13.11 0.75 -6.38
CA GLU A 77 13.36 -0.60 -6.86
C GLU A 77 13.87 -1.50 -5.72
N SER A 78 13.48 -2.78 -5.77
CA SER A 78 13.98 -3.84 -4.88
C SER A 78 14.67 -4.94 -5.67
N GLU A 79 15.73 -5.52 -5.11
CA GLU A 79 16.40 -6.72 -5.66
C GLU A 79 15.83 -8.02 -5.07
N VAL A 80 14.87 -7.90 -4.14
CA VAL A 80 14.16 -9.04 -3.53
C VAL A 80 13.29 -9.70 -4.60
N THR A 81 13.34 -11.02 -4.71
CA THR A 81 12.46 -11.76 -5.62
C THR A 81 11.07 -11.89 -5.02
N GLU A 82 10.08 -12.10 -5.88
CA GLU A 82 8.70 -12.37 -5.45
C GLU A 82 8.64 -13.54 -4.44
N GLU A 83 9.38 -14.62 -4.69
CA GLU A 83 9.48 -15.78 -3.79
C GLU A 83 9.95 -15.38 -2.39
N ILE A 84 11.07 -14.67 -2.27
CA ILE A 84 11.61 -14.23 -0.97
C ILE A 84 10.66 -13.25 -0.30
N PHE A 85 10.01 -12.38 -1.07
CA PHE A 85 9.03 -11.44 -0.55
C PHE A 85 7.80 -12.16 0.03
N MET A 86 7.29 -13.17 -0.66
CA MET A 86 6.15 -13.96 -0.19
C MET A 86 6.49 -14.78 1.06
N ASP A 87 7.68 -15.38 1.11
CA ASP A 87 8.19 -16.06 2.31
C ASP A 87 8.30 -15.09 3.49
N TYR A 88 8.80 -13.88 3.24
CA TYR A 88 8.87 -12.83 4.25
C TYR A 88 7.48 -12.44 4.77
N LEU A 89 6.52 -12.19 3.89
CA LEU A 89 5.14 -11.88 4.29
C LEU A 89 4.50 -13.02 5.09
N SER A 90 4.72 -14.27 4.68
CA SER A 90 4.24 -15.44 5.43
C SER A 90 4.83 -15.47 6.83
N SER A 91 6.14 -15.21 6.99
CA SER A 91 6.81 -15.19 8.30
C SER A 91 6.37 -14.05 9.21
N LEU A 92 5.91 -12.93 8.64
CA LEU A 92 5.35 -11.81 9.40
C LEU A 92 3.93 -12.09 9.91
N GLY A 93 3.22 -13.00 9.27
CA GLY A 93 1.84 -13.36 9.60
C GLY A 93 1.71 -14.43 10.69
N GLU A 94 2.81 -15.05 11.10
CA GLU A 94 2.89 -15.99 12.25
C GLU A 94 2.79 -15.26 13.60
#